data_AF-A0A848XD57-F1
#
_entry.id   AF-A0A848XD57-F1
#
_cell.length_a   1.000
_cell.length_b   1.000
_cell.length_c   1.000
_cell.angle_alpha   90.00
_cell.angle_beta   90.00
_cell.angle_gamma   90.00
#
_symmetry.space_group_name_H-M   'P 1'
#
loop_
_entity.id
_entity.type
_entity.pdbx_description
1 polymer ?
#
loop_
_entity_poly.entity_id
_entity_poly.type
_entity_poly.pdbx_seq_one_letter_code
_entity_poly.pdbx_strand_id
1 'polypeptide(L)'
;MKVSKILCAGAVAAAVCFTGASAGAATLVGVFGGNDPFPDPLILDDPEINTPALYKCDDVDEQDPSCVDEYAPGYTDGVFDVTFDSATSGSWTWTPADGVTEPVGPHYIVLKAGQPQNDGGWAVYELDPTEVFGGLWDTGDLDDKAISHISWYNTGIPPIPLPAAAWLLIAGLGTLVAVRRKKRA
;
A
#
# COMPACT_ATOMS: atom_id res chain seq x y z
N MET A 1 -21.73 -23.37 -60.83
CA MET A 1 -20.37 -22.79 -61.03
C MET A 1 -20.52 -21.29 -60.85
N LYS A 2 -19.89 -20.57 -59.93
CA LYS A 2 -18.54 -20.67 -59.37
C LYS A 2 -18.57 -20.49 -57.84
N VAL A 3 -17.80 -21.34 -57.17
CA VAL A 3 -17.43 -21.21 -55.75
C VAL A 3 -16.35 -20.14 -55.67
N SER A 4 -16.48 -19.17 -54.77
CA SER A 4 -15.36 -18.28 -54.43
C SER A 4 -15.15 -18.29 -52.91
N LYS A 5 -14.00 -18.87 -52.55
CA LYS A 5 -13.39 -18.95 -51.23
C LYS A 5 -12.79 -17.58 -50.83
N ILE A 6 -12.14 -17.55 -49.64
CA ILE A 6 -11.07 -16.62 -49.16
C ILE A 6 -11.67 -15.50 -48.26
N LEU A 7 -11.26 -15.25 -47.01
CA LEU A 7 -10.09 -15.60 -46.20
C LEU A 7 -10.49 -15.50 -44.70
N CYS A 8 -10.13 -16.48 -43.88
CA CYS A 8 -10.13 -16.35 -42.42
C CYS A 8 -8.95 -15.45 -41.99
N ALA A 9 -9.24 -14.32 -41.34
CA ALA A 9 -8.24 -13.58 -40.58
C ALA A 9 -8.20 -14.18 -39.16
N GLY A 10 -7.22 -15.05 -38.94
CA GLY A 10 -6.87 -15.50 -37.59
C GLY A 10 -6.14 -14.37 -36.86
N ALA A 11 -6.83 -13.72 -35.94
CA ALA A 11 -6.19 -12.89 -34.94
C ALA A 11 -5.48 -13.84 -33.95
N VAL A 12 -4.15 -13.86 -34.03
CA VAL A 12 -3.29 -14.51 -33.04
C VAL A 12 -3.43 -13.70 -31.76
N ALA A 13 -4.27 -14.17 -30.83
CA ALA A 13 -4.24 -13.69 -29.46
C ALA A 13 -2.90 -14.13 -28.86
N ALA A 14 -1.97 -13.18 -28.72
CA ALA A 14 -0.81 -13.36 -27.87
C ALA A 14 -1.34 -13.47 -26.44
N ALA A 15 -1.55 -14.71 -25.98
CA ALA A 15 -1.70 -14.98 -24.57
C ALA A 15 -0.37 -14.64 -23.91
N VAL A 16 -0.29 -13.42 -23.35
CA VAL A 16 0.71 -13.08 -22.35
C VAL A 16 0.37 -13.98 -21.16
N CYS A 17 1.01 -15.14 -21.11
CA CYS A 17 1.02 -15.96 -19.92
C CYS A 17 1.78 -15.17 -18.85
N PHE A 18 1.05 -14.38 -18.06
CA PHE A 18 1.51 -13.97 -16.74
C PHE A 18 1.69 -15.25 -15.93
N THR A 19 2.88 -15.81 -15.98
CA THR A 19 3.33 -16.78 -15.00
C THR A 19 3.35 -16.05 -13.68
N GLY A 20 2.30 -16.28 -12.87
CA GLY A 20 2.14 -15.67 -11.56
C GLY A 20 3.44 -15.75 -10.77
N ALA A 21 4.08 -14.60 -10.62
CA ALA A 21 5.02 -14.40 -9.54
C ALA A 21 4.24 -14.73 -8.26
N SER A 22 4.75 -15.67 -7.48
CA SER A 22 4.29 -15.85 -6.11
C SER A 22 4.31 -14.50 -5.43
N ALA A 23 3.14 -13.97 -5.08
CA ALA A 23 3.02 -12.75 -4.31
C ALA A 23 3.91 -12.89 -3.07
N GLY A 24 5.01 -12.13 -2.99
CA GLY A 24 5.70 -11.96 -1.72
C GLY A 24 4.66 -11.38 -0.75
N ALA A 25 4.54 -12.01 0.42
CA ALA A 25 3.40 -11.81 1.29
C ALA A 25 3.41 -10.38 1.85
N ALA A 26 2.52 -9.53 1.35
CA ALA A 26 2.20 -8.28 2.03
C ALA A 26 1.70 -8.63 3.45
N THR A 27 2.41 -8.15 4.47
CA THR A 27 2.07 -8.46 5.87
C THR A 27 1.27 -7.30 6.44
N LEU A 28 0.02 -7.57 6.86
CA LEU A 28 -0.80 -6.56 7.53
C LEU A 28 -0.13 -6.15 8.85
N VAL A 29 0.33 -4.90 8.91
CA VAL A 29 0.96 -4.31 10.10
C VAL A 29 -0.12 -3.92 11.11
N GLY A 30 -1.24 -3.38 10.63
CA GLY A 30 -2.35 -2.99 11.49
C GLY A 30 -3.50 -2.34 10.73
N VAL A 31 -4.64 -2.26 11.42
CA VAL A 31 -5.84 -1.51 11.03
C VAL A 31 -6.08 -0.45 12.08
N PHE A 32 -6.32 0.77 11.61
CA PHE A 32 -6.40 1.95 12.45
C PHE A 32 -7.65 2.74 12.08
N GLY A 33 -8.28 3.36 13.08
CA GLY A 33 -9.39 4.28 12.86
C GLY A 33 -8.90 5.70 12.60
N GLY A 34 -9.77 6.50 11.99
CA GLY A 34 -9.54 7.93 11.79
C GLY A 34 -9.25 8.29 10.34
N ASN A 35 -9.33 9.60 10.07
CA ASN A 35 -9.27 10.13 8.72
C ASN A 35 -7.85 10.48 8.26
N ASP A 36 -6.84 10.28 9.10
CA ASP A 36 -5.46 10.56 8.75
C ASP A 36 -4.63 9.29 8.97
N PRO A 37 -4.15 8.65 7.89
CA PRO A 37 -3.24 7.51 8.01
C PRO A 37 -1.88 7.90 8.61
N PHE A 38 -1.60 9.20 8.73
CA PHE A 38 -0.36 9.72 9.30
C PHE A 38 -0.66 10.86 10.27
N PRO A 39 -1.22 10.56 11.47
CA PRO A 39 -1.23 11.56 12.52
C PRO A 39 0.21 12.04 12.72
N ASP A 40 0.37 13.35 12.84
CA ASP A 40 1.62 14.10 12.77
C ASP A 40 2.86 13.55 13.53
N PRO A 41 2.82 12.62 14.52
CA PRO A 41 4.08 12.11 15.10
C PRO A 41 4.57 10.75 14.58
N LEU A 42 3.88 10.05 13.66
CA LEU A 42 4.39 8.73 13.17
C LEU A 42 5.35 8.82 11.98
N ILE A 43 5.43 9.96 11.29
CA ILE A 43 6.24 10.12 10.07
C ILE A 43 7.27 11.26 10.13
N LEU A 44 7.27 12.17 11.11
CA LEU A 44 8.02 13.44 10.96
C LEU A 44 9.04 13.82 12.03
N ASP A 45 9.38 12.97 13.00
CA ASP A 45 10.43 13.31 13.99
C ASP A 45 11.84 12.82 13.59
N ASP A 46 11.99 12.12 12.46
CA ASP A 46 13.29 11.87 11.86
C ASP A 46 13.50 12.80 10.66
N PRO A 47 14.38 13.83 10.77
CA PRO A 47 14.66 14.74 9.66
C PRO A 47 15.35 14.06 8.45
N GLU A 48 15.79 12.80 8.59
CA GLU A 48 16.31 11.97 7.49
C GLU A 48 15.19 11.19 6.76
N ILE A 49 14.03 10.98 7.39
CA ILE A 49 12.86 10.31 6.81
C ILE A 49 11.88 11.38 6.33
N ASN A 50 12.32 12.12 5.31
CA ASN A 50 11.47 13.06 4.58
C ASN A 50 11.15 12.50 3.20
N THR A 51 10.83 11.21 3.10
CA THR A 51 10.44 10.63 1.82
C THR A 51 8.94 10.90 1.64
N PRO A 52 8.55 11.82 0.74
CA PRO A 52 7.19 11.82 0.25
C PRO A 52 6.82 10.42 -0.23
N ALA A 53 5.54 10.06 -0.14
CA ALA A 53 5.06 8.82 -0.75
C ALA A 53 5.57 8.74 -2.20
N LEU A 54 6.12 7.58 -2.57
CA LEU A 54 6.65 7.34 -3.91
C LEU A 54 5.61 7.65 -4.97
N TYR A 55 4.40 7.21 -4.67
CA TYR A 55 3.22 7.30 -5.50
C TYR A 55 2.00 7.34 -4.60
N LYS A 56 1.02 8.14 -5.01
CA LYS A 56 -0.28 8.27 -4.37
C LYS A 56 -1.36 8.13 -5.39
N CYS A 57 -2.45 7.53 -4.93
CA CYS A 57 -3.67 7.34 -5.66
C CYS A 57 -4.83 7.93 -4.88
N ASP A 58 -5.30 9.09 -5.35
CA ASP A 58 -6.32 9.89 -4.68
C ASP A 58 -7.61 9.88 -5.50
N ASP A 59 -8.73 10.16 -4.82
CA ASP A 59 -10.04 10.38 -5.43
C ASP A 59 -10.53 9.24 -6.34
N VAL A 60 -10.28 7.99 -5.93
CA VAL A 60 -10.84 6.81 -6.60
C VAL A 60 -12.37 6.85 -6.51
N ASP A 61 -13.03 7.16 -7.63
CA ASP A 61 -14.49 7.15 -7.74
C ASP A 61 -14.94 5.77 -8.24
N GLU A 62 -16.06 5.28 -7.72
CA GLU A 62 -16.71 4.06 -8.22
C GLU A 62 -17.11 4.19 -9.70
N GLN A 63 -17.38 5.42 -10.17
CA GLN A 63 -17.74 5.69 -11.57
C GLN A 63 -16.54 5.91 -12.50
N ASP A 64 -15.38 6.26 -11.94
CA ASP A 64 -14.13 6.45 -12.66
C ASP A 64 -13.00 5.85 -11.82
N PRO A 65 -12.74 4.54 -11.94
CA PRO A 65 -11.70 3.85 -11.18
C PRO A 65 -10.30 4.20 -11.70
N SER A 66 -10.14 5.38 -12.28
CA SER A 66 -8.84 5.92 -12.65
C SER A 66 -8.24 6.64 -11.45
N CYS A 67 -6.94 6.42 -11.31
CA CYS A 67 -6.14 7.04 -10.30
C CYS A 67 -5.62 8.38 -10.82
N VAL A 68 -5.68 9.45 -10.01
CA VAL A 68 -4.84 10.63 -10.29
C VAL A 68 -3.44 10.32 -9.78
N ASP A 69 -2.57 9.91 -10.71
CA ASP A 69 -1.18 9.56 -10.44
C ASP A 69 -0.40 10.75 -9.87
N GLU A 70 -0.08 10.72 -8.57
CA GLU A 70 0.82 11.69 -7.95
C GLU A 70 2.12 11.01 -7.51
N TYR A 71 3.16 11.17 -8.32
CA TYR A 71 4.52 10.76 -7.97
C TYR A 71 5.19 11.80 -7.08
N ALA A 72 6.06 11.34 -6.17
CA ALA A 72 6.99 12.22 -5.48
C ALA A 72 7.80 13.07 -6.49
N PRO A 73 7.93 14.40 -6.28
CA PRO A 73 8.74 15.24 -7.15
C PRO A 73 10.16 14.72 -7.32
N GLY A 74 10.55 14.43 -8.56
CA GLY A 74 11.90 13.95 -8.89
C GLY A 74 12.09 12.44 -8.76
N TYR A 75 11.05 11.67 -8.44
CA TYR A 75 11.11 10.21 -8.46
C TYR A 75 10.97 9.70 -9.90
N THR A 76 11.99 8.98 -10.38
CA THR A 76 12.06 8.47 -11.77
C THR A 76 12.44 7.00 -11.83
N ASP A 77 12.46 6.31 -10.68
CA ASP A 77 13.07 4.98 -10.56
C ASP A 77 12.14 3.84 -11.00
N GLY A 78 10.92 4.17 -11.45
CA GLY A 78 9.97 3.22 -12.02
C GLY A 78 8.56 3.77 -12.15
N VAL A 79 7.62 2.89 -12.47
CA VAL A 79 6.22 3.18 -12.75
C VAL A 79 5.32 2.26 -11.92
N PHE A 80 4.30 2.83 -11.29
CA PHE A 80 3.21 2.07 -10.70
C PHE A 80 2.10 1.85 -11.73
N ASP A 81 1.55 0.64 -11.74
CA ASP A 81 0.29 0.31 -12.41
C ASP A 81 -0.68 -0.18 -11.35
N VAL A 82 -1.82 0.48 -11.21
CA VAL A 82 -2.85 0.15 -10.23
C VAL A 82 -4.14 -0.16 -10.99
N THR A 83 -4.67 -1.36 -10.74
CA THR A 83 -5.92 -1.82 -11.35
C THR A 83 -6.95 -2.08 -10.26
N PHE A 84 -8.12 -1.48 -10.39
CA PHE A 84 -9.25 -1.70 -9.49
C PHE A 84 -10.13 -2.83 -10.05
N ASP A 85 -10.32 -3.89 -9.26
CA ASP A 85 -11.26 -4.97 -9.58
C ASP A 85 -12.67 -4.63 -9.04
N SER A 86 -12.72 -3.86 -7.96
CA SER A 86 -13.93 -3.31 -7.35
C SER A 86 -13.62 -2.03 -6.57
N ALA A 87 -14.62 -1.44 -5.92
CA ALA A 87 -14.41 -0.30 -5.02
C ALA A 87 -13.54 -0.66 -3.79
N THR A 88 -13.49 -1.94 -3.39
CA THR A 88 -12.80 -2.41 -2.18
C THR A 88 -11.60 -3.30 -2.47
N SER A 89 -11.38 -3.73 -3.72
CA SER A 89 -10.31 -4.64 -4.08
C SER A 89 -9.65 -4.30 -5.42
N GLY A 90 -8.41 -4.75 -5.58
CA GLY A 90 -7.68 -4.59 -6.81
C GLY A 90 -6.26 -5.12 -6.72
N SER A 91 -5.44 -4.69 -7.68
CA SER A 91 -4.05 -5.08 -7.81
C SER A 91 -3.16 -3.88 -8.07
N TRP A 92 -1.88 -4.06 -7.83
CA TRP A 92 -0.86 -3.09 -8.18
C TRP A 92 0.40 -3.81 -8.66
N THR A 93 1.19 -3.12 -9.47
CA THR A 93 2.54 -3.53 -9.83
C THR A 93 3.48 -2.33 -9.81
N TRP A 94 4.75 -2.59 -9.53
CA TRP A 94 5.84 -1.65 -9.59
C TRP A 94 6.86 -2.15 -10.63
N THR A 95 7.08 -1.37 -11.68
CA THR A 95 8.06 -1.68 -12.70
C THR A 95 9.23 -0.71 -12.59
N PRO A 96 10.43 -1.18 -12.19
CA PRO A 96 11.62 -0.35 -12.20
C PRO A 96 11.91 0.28 -13.56
N ALA A 97 12.44 1.50 -13.56
CA ALA A 97 12.86 2.18 -14.78
C ALA A 97 14.06 1.47 -15.43
N ASP A 98 14.12 1.52 -16.76
CA ASP A 98 15.21 0.94 -17.52
C ASP A 98 16.57 1.50 -17.10
N GLY A 99 17.53 0.61 -16.83
CA GLY A 99 18.90 0.98 -16.46
C GLY A 99 19.12 1.24 -14.96
N VAL A 100 18.12 1.08 -14.12
CA VAL A 100 18.28 1.08 -12.66
C VAL A 100 18.83 -0.27 -12.21
N THR A 101 20.06 -0.29 -11.67
CA THR A 101 20.74 -1.52 -11.25
C THR A 101 20.32 -2.01 -9.86
N GLU A 102 19.84 -1.10 -9.01
CA GLU A 102 19.40 -1.38 -7.63
C GLU A 102 18.07 -0.66 -7.40
N PRO A 103 16.96 -1.17 -7.95
CA PRO A 103 15.68 -0.48 -7.86
C PRO A 103 15.19 -0.47 -6.42
N VAL A 104 14.89 0.72 -5.92
CA VAL A 104 14.27 0.89 -4.62
C VAL A 104 12.76 0.72 -4.79
N GLY A 105 12.28 -0.49 -4.51
CA GLY A 105 10.86 -0.82 -4.51
C GLY A 105 10.11 -0.25 -3.30
N PRO A 106 8.77 -0.32 -3.29
CA PRO A 106 7.97 0.06 -2.13
C PRO A 106 8.20 -0.92 -0.96
N HIS A 107 8.32 -0.38 0.24
CA HIS A 107 8.40 -1.10 1.52
C HIS A 107 7.04 -1.16 2.23
N TYR A 108 6.19 -0.16 2.02
CA TYR A 108 4.85 -0.14 2.59
C TYR A 108 3.82 0.29 1.57
N ILE A 109 2.63 -0.27 1.69
CA ILE A 109 1.40 0.22 1.07
C ILE A 109 0.41 0.59 2.17
N VAL A 110 -0.20 1.76 2.04
CA VAL A 110 -1.22 2.25 2.95
C VAL A 110 -2.51 2.47 2.19
N LEU A 111 -3.55 1.78 2.62
CA LEU A 111 -4.88 1.78 2.02
C LEU A 111 -5.84 2.44 3.00
N LYS A 112 -6.54 3.47 2.55
CA LYS A 112 -7.56 4.15 3.36
C LYS A 112 -8.94 3.92 2.75
N ALA A 113 -9.83 3.39 3.57
CA ALA A 113 -11.21 3.12 3.22
C ALA A 113 -12.15 3.94 4.12
N GLY A 114 -13.29 4.33 3.56
CA GLY A 114 -14.32 5.08 4.29
C GLY A 114 -14.20 6.60 4.17
N GLN A 115 -15.36 7.26 4.23
CA GLN A 115 -15.47 8.71 4.08
C GLN A 115 -15.15 9.45 5.40
N PRO A 116 -14.73 10.73 5.35
CA PRO A 116 -14.45 11.57 6.52
C PRO A 116 -15.58 11.63 7.57
N GLN A 117 -16.80 11.31 7.18
CA GLN A 117 -18.01 11.46 7.98
C GLN A 117 -18.42 10.18 8.74
N ASN A 118 -17.83 9.02 8.45
CA ASN A 118 -18.26 7.71 8.99
C ASN A 118 -17.16 6.97 9.76
N ASP A 119 -16.22 7.68 10.39
CA ASP A 119 -15.10 7.07 11.13
C ASP A 119 -14.33 6.03 10.29
N GLY A 120 -13.95 6.43 9.06
CA GLY A 120 -13.15 5.60 8.15
C GLY A 120 -11.89 5.00 8.79
N GLY A 121 -11.32 4.02 8.11
CA GLY A 121 -10.16 3.27 8.58
C GLY A 121 -9.03 3.22 7.56
N TRP A 122 -7.86 2.85 8.02
CA TRP A 122 -6.72 2.60 7.16
C TRP A 122 -5.97 1.34 7.58
N ALA A 123 -5.39 0.68 6.59
CA ALA A 123 -4.56 -0.50 6.78
C ALA A 123 -3.17 -0.24 6.18
N VAL A 124 -2.15 -0.72 6.88
CA VAL A 124 -0.77 -0.71 6.39
C VAL A 124 -0.33 -2.13 6.16
N TYR A 125 0.27 -2.35 5.00
CA TYR A 125 0.91 -3.60 4.68
C TYR A 125 2.40 -3.36 4.45
N GLU A 126 3.21 -4.16 5.13
CA GLU A 126 4.65 -4.24 4.90
C GLU A 126 4.89 -5.14 3.70
N LEU A 127 5.75 -4.65 2.80
CA LEU A 127 6.15 -5.30 1.57
C LEU A 127 7.62 -5.67 1.72
N ASP A 128 7.99 -6.86 1.24
CA ASP A 128 9.41 -7.15 1.05
C ASP A 128 9.89 -6.44 -0.23
N PRO A 129 10.73 -5.41 -0.12
CA PRO A 129 11.17 -4.63 -1.27
C PRO A 129 12.05 -5.41 -2.24
N THR A 130 12.56 -6.59 -1.82
CA THR A 130 13.39 -7.46 -2.66
C THR A 130 12.58 -8.52 -3.40
N GLU A 131 11.34 -8.76 -2.97
CA GLU A 131 10.51 -9.85 -3.51
C GLU A 131 9.17 -9.37 -4.08
N VAL A 132 8.69 -8.18 -3.70
CA VAL A 132 7.34 -7.69 -4.03
C VAL A 132 7.39 -6.51 -5.00
N PHE A 133 7.17 -6.82 -6.27
CA PHE A 133 6.94 -5.84 -7.35
C PHE A 133 5.47 -5.75 -7.75
N GLY A 134 4.58 -6.30 -6.94
CA GLY A 134 3.15 -6.24 -7.16
C GLY A 134 2.38 -7.12 -6.19
N GLY A 135 1.09 -6.86 -6.07
CA GLY A 135 0.24 -7.58 -5.14
C GLY A 135 -1.23 -7.31 -5.36
N LEU A 136 -2.05 -8.10 -4.65
CA LEU A 136 -3.47 -7.88 -4.52
C LEU A 136 -3.75 -7.13 -3.21
N TRP A 137 -4.76 -6.27 -3.22
CA TRP A 137 -5.27 -5.63 -2.01
C TRP A 137 -6.78 -5.83 -1.93
N ASP A 138 -7.29 -5.94 -0.71
CA ASP A 138 -8.72 -6.05 -0.40
C ASP A 138 -8.99 -5.36 0.94
N THR A 139 -9.94 -4.44 0.93
CA THR A 139 -10.39 -3.62 2.06
C THR A 139 -11.82 -3.94 2.47
N GLY A 140 -12.44 -4.99 1.89
CA GLY A 140 -13.79 -5.43 2.26
C GLY A 140 -13.92 -5.71 3.76
N ASP A 141 -12.86 -6.22 4.38
CA ASP A 141 -12.79 -6.49 5.82
C ASP A 141 -12.63 -5.23 6.70
N LEU A 142 -12.28 -4.07 6.13
CA LEU A 142 -12.05 -2.83 6.88
C LEU A 142 -13.35 -2.08 7.18
N ASP A 143 -14.22 -1.89 6.18
CA ASP A 143 -15.50 -1.18 6.36
C ASP A 143 -16.54 -1.43 5.23
N ASP A 144 -16.28 -2.35 4.29
CA ASP A 144 -17.11 -2.53 3.06
C ASP A 144 -17.38 -1.18 2.34
N LYS A 145 -16.36 -0.30 2.35
CA LYS A 145 -16.39 1.03 1.72
C LYS A 145 -15.35 1.14 0.63
N ALA A 146 -15.67 1.96 -0.36
CA ALA A 146 -14.75 2.36 -1.39
C ALA A 146 -13.45 2.93 -0.77
N ILE A 147 -12.33 2.59 -1.39
CA ILE A 147 -11.05 3.19 -1.10
C ILE A 147 -11.09 4.67 -1.49
N SER A 148 -10.61 5.54 -0.61
CA SER A 148 -10.44 6.96 -0.90
C SER A 148 -8.99 7.35 -1.22
N HIS A 149 -8.03 6.53 -0.78
CA HIS A 149 -6.60 6.85 -0.89
C HIS A 149 -5.74 5.58 -0.84
N ILE A 150 -4.75 5.48 -1.73
CA ILE A 150 -3.68 4.48 -1.67
C ILE A 150 -2.34 5.19 -1.77
N SER A 151 -1.38 4.83 -0.93
CA SER A 151 -0.04 5.42 -0.96
C SER A 151 1.05 4.38 -0.74
N TRP A 152 2.18 4.57 -1.42
CA TRP A 152 3.33 3.67 -1.35
C TRP A 152 4.56 4.41 -0.82
N TYR A 153 5.34 3.74 0.02
CA TYR A 153 6.51 4.32 0.68
C TYR A 153 7.72 3.42 0.48
N ASN A 154 8.90 4.00 0.22
CA ASN A 154 10.19 3.28 0.19
C ASN A 154 10.95 3.34 1.51
N THR A 155 10.49 4.11 2.50
CA THR A 155 11.16 4.14 3.80
C THR A 155 10.78 2.91 4.59
N GLY A 156 11.78 2.12 4.97
CA GLY A 156 11.64 1.19 6.08
C GLY A 156 11.31 1.97 7.37
N ILE A 157 10.47 1.42 8.24
CA ILE A 157 10.35 1.94 9.59
C ILE A 157 11.72 1.74 10.25
N PRO A 158 12.40 2.81 10.73
CA PRO A 158 13.68 2.63 11.38
C PRO A 158 13.48 1.71 12.58
N PRO A 159 14.25 0.62 12.71
CA PRO A 159 14.10 -0.29 13.84
C PRO A 159 14.29 0.50 15.13
N ILE A 160 13.31 0.43 16.03
CA ILE A 160 13.40 1.12 17.32
C ILE A 160 14.66 0.60 18.02
N PRO A 161 15.65 1.48 18.34
CA PRO A 161 16.89 1.03 18.92
C PRO A 161 16.63 0.30 20.25
N LEU A 162 17.31 -0.83 20.45
CA LEU A 162 17.04 -1.77 21.53
C LEU A 162 17.16 -1.23 22.98
N PRO A 163 17.74 -0.04 23.27
CA PRO A 163 17.51 0.61 24.57
C PRO A 163 16.12 1.26 24.68
N ALA A 164 15.64 1.90 23.62
CA ALA A 164 14.38 2.66 23.61
C ALA A 164 13.16 1.74 23.73
N ALA A 165 13.14 0.62 22.99
CA ALA A 165 12.10 -0.38 23.10
C ALA A 165 11.98 -0.95 24.53
N ALA A 166 13.12 -1.17 25.20
CA ALA A 166 13.13 -1.62 26.59
C ALA A 166 12.55 -0.57 27.55
N TRP A 167 12.88 0.71 27.36
CA TRP A 167 12.30 1.79 28.16
C TRP A 167 10.79 1.94 27.95
N LEU A 168 10.32 1.85 26.71
CA LEU A 168 8.89 1.87 26.40
C LEU A 168 8.15 0.69 27.05
N LEU A 169 8.74 -0.50 27.01
CA LEU A 169 8.18 -1.67 27.70
C LEU A 169 8.11 -1.45 29.22
N ILE A 170 9.18 -0.93 29.83
CA ILE A 170 9.22 -0.64 31.26
C ILE A 170 8.17 0.43 31.62
N ALA A 171 8.03 1.48 30.82
CA ALA A 171 7.02 2.52 31.02
C ALA A 171 5.60 1.94 30.92
N GLY A 172 5.35 1.12 29.89
CA GLY A 172 4.08 0.41 29.70
C GLY A 172 3.73 -0.49 30.89
N LEU A 173 4.67 -1.33 31.34
CA LEU A 173 4.48 -2.18 32.53
C LEU A 173 4.28 -1.36 33.81
N GLY A 174 5.02 -0.25 33.97
CA GLY A 174 4.91 0.64 35.13
C GLY A 174 3.51 1.26 35.25
N THR A 175 2.94 1.73 34.13
CA THR A 175 1.58 2.30 34.11
C THR A 175 0.52 1.24 34.47
N LEU A 176 0.65 0.01 33.97
CA LEU A 176 -0.24 -1.10 34.30
C LEU A 176 -0.22 -1.45 35.80
N VAL A 177 0.96 -1.47 36.41
CA VAL A 177 1.11 -1.71 37.86
C VAL A 177 0.46 -0.58 38.68
N ALA A 178 0.66 0.67 38.28
CA ALA A 178 0.05 1.82 38.96
C ALA A 178 -1.49 1.76 38.93
N VAL A 179 -2.08 1.45 37.78
CA VAL A 179 -3.54 1.28 37.63
C VAL A 179 -4.06 0.15 38.52
N ARG A 180 -3.34 -0.98 38.61
CA ARG A 180 -3.72 -2.10 39.49
C ARG A 180 -3.71 -1.72 40.97
N ARG A 181 -2.77 -0.88 41.42
CA ARG A 181 -2.71 -0.43 42.82
C ARG A 181 -3.89 0.48 43.15
N LYS A 182 -4.27 1.38 42.24
CA LYS A 182 -5.40 2.30 42.44
C LYS A 182 -6.76 1.59 42.56
N LYS A 183 -6.97 0.45 41.89
CA LYS A 183 -8.22 -0.34 42.00
C LYS A 183 -8.38 -1.11 43.31
N ARG A 184 -7.32 -1.23 44.12
CA ARG A 184 -7.32 -1.99 45.38
C ARG A 184 -7.37 -1.10 46.63
N ALA A 185 -7.12 0.19 46.49
CA ALA A 185 -7.26 1.20 47.54
C ALA A 185 -8.67 1.80 47.46
#